data_AF-A0A3D5HQK9-F1
#
_entry.id   AF-A0A3D5HQK9-F1
#
_cell.length_a   1.000
_cell.length_b   1.000
_cell.length_c   1.000
_cell.angle_alpha   90.00
_cell.angle_beta   90.00
_cell.angle_gamma   90.00
#
_symmetry.space_group_name_H-M   'P 1'
#
loop_
_entity.id
_entity.type
_entity.pdbx_description
1 polymer ?
#
loop_
_entity_poly.entity_id
_entity_poly.type
_entity_poly.pdbx_seq_one_letter_code
_entity_poly.pdbx_strand_id
1 'polypeptide(L)' 'DSSNYQNVIKLARSDGDIDKVKILLNYSFPGQNRAVPDPYFEGEFSYVYDLIDAACDKVLEIENIDKF' A
#
# COMPACT_ATOMS: atom_id res chain seq x y z
N ASP A 1 7.42 -1.27 -3.43
CA ASP A 1 8.29 -2.18 -4.19
C ASP A 1 7.91 -3.63 -3.88
N SER A 2 8.03 -4.52 -4.89
CA SER A 2 7.88 -5.97 -4.77
C SER A 2 8.84 -6.58 -3.75
N SER A 3 10.05 -6.03 -3.60
CA SER A 3 11.01 -6.50 -2.60
C SER A 3 10.48 -6.33 -1.17
N ASN A 4 9.86 -5.18 -0.85
CA ASN A 4 9.26 -4.92 0.46
C ASN A 4 8.14 -5.92 0.77
N TYR A 5 7.25 -6.15 -0.19
CA TYR A 5 6.19 -7.16 -0.03
C TYR A 5 6.80 -8.54 0.24
N GLN A 6 7.75 -8.99 -0.58
CA GLN A 6 8.41 -10.28 -0.41
C GLN A 6 9.15 -10.41 0.93
N ASN A 7 9.79 -9.34 1.40
CA ASN A 7 10.48 -9.32 2.68
C ASN A 7 9.49 -9.48 3.84
N VAL A 8 8.34 -8.82 3.79
CA VAL A 8 7.28 -8.96 4.82
C VAL A 8 6.65 -10.35 4.75
N ILE A 9 6.37 -10.88 3.56
CA ILE A 9 5.80 -12.23 3.39
C ILE A 9 6.73 -13.31 3.98
N LYS A 10 8.06 -13.17 3.82
CA LYS A 10 9.04 -14.10 4.42
C LYS A 10 8.99 -14.15 5.96
N LEU A 11 8.42 -13.14 6.61
CA LEU A 11 8.27 -13.08 8.07
C LEU A 11 6.90 -13.60 8.54
N ALA A 12 5.97 -13.88 7.62
CA ALA A 12 4.65 -14.40 7.96
C ALA A 12 4.76 -15.85 8.50
N ARG A 13 3.99 -16.15 9.55
CA ARG A 13 4.03 -17.46 10.23
C ARG A 13 2.93 -18.42 9.76
N SER A 14 1.97 -17.89 9.00
CA SER A 14 0.80 -18.62 8.51
C SER A 14 0.22 -17.90 7.29
N ASP A 15 -0.60 -18.60 6.53
CA ASP A 15 -1.35 -18.01 5.41
C ASP A 15 -2.26 -16.86 5.89
N GLY A 16 -2.81 -16.97 7.10
CA GLY A 16 -3.58 -15.88 7.70
C GLY A 16 -2.76 -14.62 8.04
N ASP A 17 -1.44 -14.74 8.23
CA ASP A 17 -0.56 -13.56 8.35
C ASP A 17 -0.22 -12.99 6.97
N ILE A 18 -0.09 -13.83 5.94
CA ILE A 18 0.11 -13.42 4.54
C ILE A 18 -1.10 -12.60 4.05
N ASP A 19 -2.32 -13.06 4.34
CA ASP A 19 -3.56 -12.44 3.87
C ASP A 19 -3.76 -11.00 4.37
N LYS A 20 -3.14 -10.65 5.51
CA LYS A 20 -3.16 -9.30 6.09
C LYS A 20 -2.25 -8.32 5.36
N VAL A 21 -1.28 -8.82 4.57
CA VAL A 21 -0.30 -7.97 3.89
C VAL A 21 -0.85 -7.53 2.54
N LYS A 22 -1.03 -6.22 2.35
CA LYS A 22 -1.58 -5.63 1.12
C LYS A 22 -0.62 -4.59 0.54
N ILE A 23 -0.59 -4.47 -0.79
CA ILE A 23 0.09 -3.38 -1.49
C ILE A 23 -0.83 -2.16 -1.48
N LEU A 24 -0.38 -1.06 -0.87
CA LEU A 24 -1.20 0.14 -0.67
C LEU A 24 -1.85 0.67 -1.94
N LEU A 25 -1.09 0.80 -3.03
CA LEU A 25 -1.64 1.37 -4.27
C LEU A 25 -2.62 0.44 -5.00
N ASN A 26 -2.79 -0.82 -4.57
CA ASN A 26 -3.88 -1.65 -5.10
C ASN A 26 -5.26 -1.21 -4.62
N TYR A 27 -5.37 -0.39 -3.56
CA TYR A 27 -6.65 0.20 -3.16
C TYR A 27 -7.14 1.24 -4.18
N SER A 28 -6.24 2.05 -4.75
CA SER A 28 -6.58 3.05 -5.79
C SER A 28 -6.40 2.52 -7.22
N PHE A 29 -5.51 1.55 -7.42
CA PHE A 29 -5.18 0.96 -8.72
C PHE A 29 -5.21 -0.57 -8.63
N PRO A 30 -6.40 -1.20 -8.53
CA PRO A 30 -6.55 -2.63 -8.28
C PRO A 30 -5.77 -3.49 -9.27
N GLY A 31 -5.03 -4.47 -8.76
CA GLY A 31 -4.30 -5.47 -9.54
C GLY A 31 -3.04 -4.97 -10.25
N GLN A 32 -2.73 -3.68 -10.18
CA GLN A 32 -1.57 -3.11 -10.88
C GLN A 32 -0.26 -3.28 -10.11
N ASN A 33 -0.34 -3.62 -8.81
CA ASN A 33 0.81 -3.87 -7.93
C ASN A 33 1.85 -2.73 -7.97
N ARG A 34 1.36 -1.50 -8.12
CA ARG A 34 2.22 -0.30 -8.20
C ARG A 34 2.95 -0.10 -6.88
N ALA A 35 4.23 0.28 -6.96
CA ALA A 35 4.97 0.77 -5.83
C ALA A 35 4.65 2.24 -5.58
N VAL A 36 4.60 2.65 -4.31
CA VAL A 36 4.73 4.07 -3.94
C VAL A 36 6.16 4.50 -4.30
N PRO A 37 6.36 5.58 -5.09
CA PRO A 37 7.69 6.10 -5.38
C PRO A 37 8.39 6.58 -4.10
N ASP A 38 9.71 6.47 -4.05
CA ASP A 38 10.51 7.00 -2.95
C ASP A 38 10.82 8.48 -3.20
N PRO A 39 10.20 9.44 -2.49
CA PRO A 39 10.37 10.87 -2.80
C PRO A 39 11.79 11.39 -2.57
N TYR A 40 12.67 10.65 -1.88
CA TYR A 40 14.07 11.05 -1.71
C TYR A 40 14.90 10.84 -2.97
N PHE A 41 14.54 9.87 -3.81
CA PHE A 41 15.30 9.50 -5.01
C PHE A 41 14.47 9.58 -6.30
N GLU A 42 13.15 9.43 -6.18
CA GLU A 42 12.18 9.25 -7.27
C GLU A 42 10.87 10.00 -6.97
N GLY A 43 10.70 11.14 -7.65
CA GLY A 43 9.45 11.91 -7.63
C GLY A 43 9.42 13.02 -6.58
N GLU A 44 8.38 13.84 -6.68
CA GLU A 44 8.16 14.97 -5.78
C GLU A 44 7.40 14.52 -4.53
N PHE A 45 7.75 15.07 -3.37
CA PHE A 45 7.08 14.77 -2.10
C PHE A 45 5.56 15.00 -2.17
N SER A 46 5.12 16.05 -2.87
CA SER A 46 3.70 16.35 -3.07
C SER A 46 2.99 15.25 -3.85
N TYR A 47 3.60 14.75 -4.92
CA TYR A 47 3.02 13.67 -5.72
C TYR A 47 2.91 12.36 -4.91
N VAL A 48 3.95 12.02 -4.14
CA VAL A 48 3.92 10.84 -3.27
C VAL A 48 2.86 10.98 -2.18
N TYR A 49 2.73 12.17 -1.59
CA TYR A 49 1.67 12.48 -0.63
C TYR A 49 0.29 12.29 -1.23
N ASP A 50 0.00 12.88 -2.40
CA ASP A 50 -1.31 12.77 -3.06
C ASP A 50 -1.66 11.30 -3.39
N LEU A 51 -0.68 10.50 -3.79
CA LEU A 51 -0.87 9.07 -4.03
C LEU A 51 -1.24 8.30 -2.76
N ILE A 52 -0.56 8.59 -1.64
CA ILE A 52 -0.81 7.93 -0.36
C ILE A 52 -2.17 8.37 0.19
N ASP A 53 -2.49 9.66 0.14
CA ASP A 53 -3.74 10.22 0.65
C ASP A 53 -4.95 9.61 -0.06
N ALA A 54 -4.93 9.57 -1.40
CA ALA A 54 -5.98 8.93 -2.19
C ALA A 54 -6.12 7.43 -1.91
N ALA A 55 -5.01 6.72 -1.66
CA ALA A 55 -5.05 5.31 -1.29
C ALA A 55 -5.62 5.10 0.12
N CYS A 56 -5.27 5.95 1.08
CA CYS A 56 -5.81 5.92 2.43
C CYS A 56 -7.33 6.11 2.44
N ASP A 57 -7.86 7.06 1.66
CA ASP A 57 -9.31 7.22 1.53
C ASP A 57 -10.00 5.95 1.01
N LYS A 58 -9.35 5.24 0.06
CA LYS A 58 -9.85 3.94 -0.43
C LYS A 58 -9.73 2.81 0.57
N VAL A 59 -8.69 2.81 1.40
CA VAL A 59 -8.56 1.85 2.51
C VAL A 59 -9.72 2.02 3.49
N LEU A 60 -10.04 3.26 3.88
CA LEU A 60 -11.15 3.54 4.79
C LEU A 60 -12.49 3.03 4.23
N GLU A 61 -12.74 3.30 2.95
CA GLU A 61 -13.95 2.85 2.24
C GLU A 61 -14.06 1.32 2.16
N ILE A 62 -12.99 0.64 1.72
CA ILE A 62 -13.00 -0.80 1.43
C ILE A 62 -12.99 -1.65 2.71
N GLU A 63 -12.20 -1.23 3.71
CA GLU A 63 -12.08 -1.95 4.98
C GLU A 63 -13.15 -1.52 6.01
N ASN A 64 -14.07 -0.64 5.61
CA ASN A 64 -15.15 -0.10 6.45
C ASN A 64 -14.62 0.48 7.78
N ILE A 65 -13.58 1.31 7.67
CA ILE A 65 -12.95 1.99 8.81
C ILE A 65 -13.54 3.40 8.90
N ASP A 66 -14.10 3.75 10.05
CA ASP A 66 -14.66 5.08 10.29
C ASP A 66 -13.56 6.17 10.31
N LYS A 67 -13.84 7.30 9.65
CA LYS A 67 -12.98 8.49 9.70
C LYS A 67 -13.36 9.29 10.96
N PHE A 68 -12.41 9.47 11.87
CA PHE A 68 -12.59 10.23 13.13
C PHE A 68 -12.81 11.73 12.88
#